data_AF-A0A6J0BNB6-F1
#
_entry.id   AF-A0A6J0BNB6-F1
#
_cell.length_a   1.000
_cell.length_b   1.000
_cell.length_c   1.000
_cell.angle_alpha   90.00
_cell.angle_beta   90.00
_cell.angle_gamma   90.00
#
_symmetry.space_group_name_H-M   'P 1'
#
loop_
_entity.id
_entity.type
_entity.pdbx_description
1 polymer ?
#
loop_
_entity_poly.entity_id
_entity_poly.type
_entity_poly.pdbx_seq_one_letter_code
_entity_poly.pdbx_strand_id
1 'polypeptide(L)'
;MEQHLDGSEFEVRKYVSLCALDAICATAMGINLKAMESGKCEFDEAVTKLIHIVFKRGISPWLYPDFIFNRTQLGTDQRKHIRSMQEFGINVIRQKKATIVRRSDEGVSADNEQDSYGKYHTIQM
;
A
#
# COMPACT_ATOMS: atom_id res chain seq x y z
N MET A 1 18.01 8.59 -11.41
CA MET A 1 17.58 9.82 -10.72
C MET A 1 18.21 11.00 -11.47
N GLU A 2 17.95 11.11 -12.78
CA GLU A 2 18.82 11.87 -13.70
C GLU A 2 18.10 12.55 -14.86
N GLN A 3 16.79 12.83 -14.80
CA GLN A 3 16.20 13.66 -15.85
C GLN A 3 15.23 14.69 -15.28
N HIS A 4 15.34 15.91 -15.84
CA HIS A 4 14.59 17.15 -15.61
C HIS A 4 15.25 18.17 -14.66
N LEU A 5 16.40 18.69 -15.12
CA LEU A 5 16.84 20.06 -14.82
C LEU A 5 16.29 20.97 -15.93
N ASP A 6 15.00 21.29 -15.88
CA ASP A 6 14.43 22.32 -16.75
C ASP A 6 13.52 23.23 -15.92
N GLY A 7 14.11 24.32 -15.42
CA GLY A 7 13.53 25.65 -15.13
C GLY A 7 12.17 25.80 -14.43
N SER A 8 11.51 24.73 -14.01
CA SER A 8 10.14 24.71 -13.50
C SER A 8 10.14 24.20 -12.07
N GLU A 9 9.42 24.90 -11.21
CA GLU A 9 9.32 24.62 -9.78
C GLU A 9 8.93 23.14 -9.55
N PHE A 10 9.83 22.39 -8.93
CA PHE A 10 9.61 20.96 -8.66
C PHE A 10 8.86 20.78 -7.33
N GLU A 11 7.67 20.17 -7.38
CA GLU A 11 6.89 19.86 -6.19
C GLU A 11 7.47 18.67 -5.41
N VAL A 12 8.50 18.93 -4.59
CA VAL A 12 9.19 17.93 -3.74
C VAL A 12 8.22 17.10 -2.90
N ARG A 13 7.14 17.71 -2.41
CA ARG A 13 6.12 17.05 -1.58
C ARG A 13 5.61 15.75 -2.22
N LYS A 14 5.28 15.78 -3.50
CA LYS A 14 4.71 14.63 -4.21
C LYS A 14 5.69 13.46 -4.25
N TYR A 15 6.96 13.74 -4.51
CA TYR A 15 8.01 12.71 -4.59
C TYR A 15 8.31 12.10 -3.23
N VAL A 16 8.37 12.94 -2.18
CA VAL A 16 8.59 12.47 -0.81
C VAL A 16 7.42 11.61 -0.33
N SER A 17 6.17 12.02 -0.58
CA SER A 17 4.99 11.23 -0.22
C SER A 17 4.95 9.87 -0.92
N LEU A 18 5.23 9.84 -2.24
CA LEU A 18 5.28 8.58 -3.00
C LEU A 18 6.40 7.66 -2.51
N CYS A 19 7.59 8.21 -2.24
CA CYS A 19 8.72 7.43 -1.72
C CYS A 19 8.42 6.87 -0.32
N ALA A 20 7.85 7.68 0.57
CA ALA A 20 7.46 7.23 1.91
C ALA A 20 6.39 6.13 1.85
N LEU A 21 5.41 6.27 0.94
CA LEU A 21 4.39 5.25 0.72
C LEU A 21 5.01 3.93 0.24
N ASP A 22 5.86 3.98 -0.77
CA ASP A 22 6.54 2.79 -1.33
C ASP A 22 7.41 2.13 -0.25
N ALA A 23 8.12 2.91 0.57
CA ALA A 23 8.90 2.40 1.69
C ALA A 23 8.05 1.69 2.74
N ILE A 24 6.90 2.27 3.14
CA ILE A 24 5.97 1.64 4.09
C ILE A 24 5.35 0.38 3.48
N CYS A 25 4.96 0.40 2.20
CA CYS A 25 4.41 -0.78 1.52
C CYS A 25 5.45 -1.90 1.40
N ALA A 26 6.70 -1.56 1.10
CA ALA A 26 7.78 -2.54 1.02
C ALA A 26 8.13 -3.11 2.40
N THR A 27 8.27 -2.25 3.42
CA THR A 27 8.73 -2.67 4.76
C THR A 27 7.63 -3.30 5.61
N ALA A 28 6.48 -2.64 5.74
CA ALA A 28 5.37 -3.12 6.58
C ALA A 28 4.52 -4.16 5.84
N MET A 29 4.23 -3.94 4.56
CA MET A 29 3.34 -4.83 3.80
C MET A 29 4.09 -5.93 3.05
N GLY A 30 5.40 -5.77 2.79
CA GLY A 30 6.20 -6.77 2.07
C GLY A 30 5.89 -6.85 0.59
N ILE A 31 5.31 -5.79 0.01
CA ILE A 31 5.00 -5.70 -1.41
C ILE A 31 5.68 -4.48 -2.04
N ASN A 32 6.17 -4.63 -3.28
CA ASN A 32 6.64 -3.48 -4.05
C ASN A 32 5.45 -2.82 -4.74
N LEU A 33 4.82 -1.90 -4.02
CA LEU A 33 3.95 -0.92 -4.64
C LEU A 33 4.86 0.00 -5.46
N LYS A 34 4.83 -0.06 -6.78
CA LYS A 34 5.65 0.81 -7.63
C LYS A 34 4.95 2.15 -7.85
N ALA A 35 4.58 2.88 -6.79
CA ALA A 35 3.77 4.08 -6.93
C ALA A 35 4.53 5.23 -7.64
N MET A 36 5.86 5.22 -7.60
CA MET A 36 6.70 6.14 -8.36
C MET A 36 6.59 5.95 -9.90
N GLU A 37 6.32 4.73 -10.37
CA GLU A 37 6.24 4.38 -11.79
C GLU A 37 4.84 4.70 -12.39
N SER A 38 3.78 4.66 -11.58
CA SER A 38 2.41 4.96 -12.03
C SER A 38 2.06 6.46 -12.05
N GLY A 39 2.92 7.33 -11.50
CA GLY A 39 2.86 8.80 -11.62
C GLY A 39 1.66 9.51 -10.95
N LYS A 40 0.61 8.78 -10.60
CA LYS A 40 -0.58 9.23 -9.86
C LYS A 40 -1.12 8.06 -9.04
N CYS A 41 -0.79 8.02 -7.75
CA CYS A 41 -1.43 7.09 -6.84
C CYS A 41 -2.73 7.74 -6.37
N GLU A 42 -3.90 7.20 -6.72
CA GLU A 42 -5.20 7.63 -6.16
C GLU A 42 -5.18 7.65 -4.62
N PHE A 43 -4.32 6.81 -4.03
CA PHE A 43 -4.04 6.77 -2.60
C PHE A 43 -3.42 8.08 -2.07
N ASP A 44 -2.44 8.67 -2.77
CA ASP A 44 -1.76 9.90 -2.32
C ASP A 44 -2.73 11.09 -2.30
N GLU A 45 -3.61 11.18 -3.31
CA GLU A 45 -4.65 12.21 -3.36
C GLU A 45 -5.70 12.01 -2.25
N ALA A 46 -6.14 10.77 -2.02
CA ALA A 46 -7.07 10.44 -0.96
C ALA A 46 -6.50 10.75 0.44
N VAL A 47 -5.22 10.43 0.67
CA VAL A 47 -4.51 10.73 1.91
C VAL A 47 -4.36 12.24 2.12
N THR A 48 -3.95 12.99 1.08
CA THR A 48 -3.81 14.45 1.17
C THR A 48 -5.15 15.11 1.54
N LYS A 49 -6.25 14.70 0.91
CA LYS A 49 -7.60 15.21 1.23
C LYS A 49 -8.03 14.84 2.66
N LEU A 50 -7.74 13.62 3.09
CA LEU A 50 -8.03 13.17 4.45
C LEU A 50 -7.27 13.99 5.50
N ILE A 51 -5.98 14.23 5.26
CA ILE A 51 -5.13 15.06 6.13
C ILE A 51 -5.73 16.47 6.27
N HIS A 52 -6.10 17.11 5.17
CA HIS A 52 -6.76 18.43 5.22
C HIS A 52 -8.05 18.42 6.04
N ILE A 53 -8.87 17.38 5.92
CA ILE A 53 -10.11 17.25 6.69
C ILE A 53 -9.81 17.10 8.19
N VAL A 54 -8.82 16.26 8.55
CA VAL A 54 -8.40 16.06 9.94
C VAL A 54 -7.84 17.34 10.54
N PHE A 55 -6.99 18.07 9.81
CA PHE A 55 -6.49 19.37 10.25
C PHE A 55 -7.63 20.37 10.46
N LYS A 56 -8.56 20.47 9.51
CA LYS A 56 -9.71 21.36 9.61
C LYS A 56 -10.59 21.02 10.81
N ARG A 57 -10.78 19.73 11.11
CA ARG A 57 -11.48 19.27 12.31
C ARG A 57 -10.71 19.65 13.57
N GLY A 58 -9.39 19.47 13.61
CA GLY A 58 -8.53 19.79 14.75
C GLY A 58 -8.57 21.25 15.16
N ILE A 59 -8.57 22.18 14.19
CA ILE A 59 -8.62 23.63 14.43
C ILE A 59 -10.04 24.18 14.66
N SER A 60 -11.08 23.35 14.51
CA SER A 60 -12.49 23.77 14.60
C SER A 60 -13.15 23.11 15.81
N PRO A 61 -13.14 23.74 17.01
CA PRO A 61 -13.71 23.16 18.22
C PRO A 61 -15.18 22.76 18.09
N TRP A 62 -15.96 23.46 17.25
CA TRP A 62 -17.37 23.16 16.99
C TRP A 62 -17.60 21.84 16.22
N LEU A 63 -16.56 21.27 15.61
CA LEU A 63 -16.59 19.97 14.91
C LEU A 63 -16.07 18.80 15.76
N TYR A 64 -15.79 19.02 17.05
CA TYR A 64 -15.32 17.97 17.94
C TYR A 64 -16.39 16.92 18.23
N PRO A 65 -17.67 17.29 18.52
CA PRO A 65 -18.72 16.31 18.76
C PRO A 65 -18.97 15.46 17.51
N ASP A 66 -18.77 14.15 17.63
CA ASP A 66 -18.91 13.20 16.53
C ASP A 66 -20.31 13.25 15.89
N PHE A 67 -21.35 13.51 16.67
CA PHE A 67 -22.71 13.62 16.17
C PHE A 67 -22.88 14.77 15.18
N ILE A 68 -22.36 15.96 15.52
CA ILE A 68 -22.41 17.15 14.66
C ILE A 68 -21.55 16.90 13.43
N PHE A 69 -20.34 16.39 13.64
CA PHE A 69 -19.39 16.10 12.56
C PHE A 69 -19.96 15.13 11.52
N ASN A 70 -20.56 14.03 11.96
CA ASN A 70 -21.11 13.00 11.09
C ASN A 70 -22.28 13.47 10.21
N ARG A 71 -22.95 14.56 10.61
CA ARG A 71 -24.02 15.22 9.85
C ARG A 71 -23.52 16.25 8.84
N THR A 72 -22.26 16.68 8.95
CA THR A 72 -21.67 17.64 7.99
C THR A 72 -21.20 16.96 6.72
N GLN A 73 -21.07 17.75 5.63
CA GLN A 73 -20.42 17.29 4.40
C GLN A 73 -18.99 16.82 4.64
N LEU A 74 -18.26 17.47 5.57
CA LEU A 74 -16.90 17.13 5.93
C LEU A 74 -16.77 15.68 6.45
N GLY A 75 -17.73 15.25 7.29
CA GLY A 75 -17.77 13.88 7.80
C GLY A 75 -18.06 12.84 6.73
N THR A 76 -18.89 13.19 5.74
CA THR A 76 -19.16 12.31 4.59
C THR A 76 -17.92 12.18 3.69
N ASP A 77 -17.23 13.28 3.39
CA ASP A 77 -16.00 13.26 2.60
C ASP A 77 -14.89 12.49 3.32
N GLN A 78 -14.73 12.68 4.63
CA GLN A 78 -13.79 11.90 5.45
C GLN A 78 -14.05 10.40 5.30
N ARG A 79 -15.30 9.96 5.45
CA ARG A 79 -15.67 8.54 5.32
C ARG A 79 -15.36 7.99 3.93
N LYS A 80 -15.61 8.78 2.87
CA LYS A 80 -15.30 8.40 1.49
C LYS A 80 -13.81 8.19 1.28
N HIS A 81 -12.98 9.13 1.75
CA HIS A 81 -11.51 9.03 1.61
C HIS A 81 -10.93 7.90 2.46
N ILE A 82 -11.42 7.70 3.69
CA ILE A 82 -11.02 6.56 4.53
C ILE A 82 -11.37 5.24 3.83
N ARG A 83 -12.56 5.12 3.23
CA ARG A 83 -12.96 3.90 2.53
C ARG A 83 -12.03 3.57 1.37
N SER A 84 -11.68 4.56 0.56
CA SER A 84 -10.71 4.39 -0.54
C SER A 84 -9.33 3.95 -0.03
N MET A 85 -8.86 4.55 1.07
CA MET A 85 -7.60 4.18 1.72
C MET A 85 -7.62 2.73 2.26
N GLN A 86 -8.74 2.31 2.85
CA GLN A 86 -8.94 0.94 3.34
C GLN A 86 -8.99 -0.07 2.19
N GLU A 87 -9.70 0.26 1.10
CA GLU A 87 -9.79 -0.57 -0.10
C GLU A 87 -8.42 -0.82 -0.72
N PHE A 88 -7.59 0.23 -0.76
CA PHE A 88 -6.19 0.10 -1.15
C PHE A 88 -5.42 -0.89 -0.25
N GLY A 89 -5.52 -0.75 1.07
CA GLY A 89 -4.88 -1.68 2.01
C GLY A 89 -5.34 -3.12 1.85
N ILE A 90 -6.64 -3.34 1.61
CA ILE A 90 -7.21 -4.67 1.34
C ILE A 90 -6.65 -5.25 0.04
N ASN A 91 -6.54 -4.43 -1.01
CA ASN A 91 -5.96 -4.84 -2.29
C ASN A 91 -4.51 -5.28 -2.12
N VAL A 92 -3.71 -4.53 -1.35
CA VAL A 92 -2.33 -4.90 -1.01
C VAL A 92 -2.26 -6.24 -0.27
N ILE A 93 -3.11 -6.44 0.74
CA ILE A 93 -3.18 -7.72 1.49
C ILE A 93 -3.53 -8.87 0.53
N ARG A 94 -4.48 -8.65 -0.39
CA ARG A 94 -4.88 -9.65 -1.39
C ARG A 94 -3.73 -10.00 -2.32
N GLN A 95 -2.97 -9.02 -2.80
CA GLN A 95 -1.78 -9.25 -3.63
C GLN A 95 -0.73 -10.07 -2.88
N LYS A 96 -0.44 -9.72 -1.62
CA LYS A 96 0.49 -10.48 -0.77
C LYS A 96 0.05 -11.94 -0.62
N LYS A 97 -1.23 -12.17 -0.32
CA LYS A 97 -1.78 -13.53 -0.23
C LYS A 97 -1.59 -14.31 -1.53
N ALA A 98 -1.86 -13.68 -2.68
CA ALA A 98 -1.67 -14.32 -3.98
C ALA A 98 -0.20 -14.68 -4.26
N THR A 99 0.76 -13.83 -3.87
CA THR A 99 2.19 -14.14 -3.98
C THR A 99 2.61 -15.32 -3.10
N ILE A 100 2.04 -15.42 -1.89
CA ILE A 100 2.31 -16.55 -0.99
C ILE A 100 1.76 -17.87 -1.58
N VAL A 101 0.50 -17.87 -2.06
CA VAL A 101 -0.09 -19.08 -2.67
C VAL A 101 0.72 -19.54 -3.89
N ARG A 102 1.13 -18.62 -4.77
CA ARG A 102 1.99 -18.95 -5.93
C ARG A 102 3.32 -19.58 -5.52
N ARG A 103 3.95 -19.08 -4.46
CA ARG A 103 5.18 -19.70 -3.92
C ARG A 103 4.95 -21.09 -3.35
N SER A 104 3.77 -21.35 -2.77
CA SER A 104 3.41 -22.69 -2.29
C SER A 104 3.24 -23.69 -3.44
N ASP A 105 2.68 -23.27 -4.58
CA ASP A 105 2.52 -24.14 -5.76
C ASP A 105 3.87 -24.43 -6.45
N GLU A 106 4.81 -23.46 -6.46
CA GLU A 106 6.16 -23.65 -7.00
C GLU A 106 7.05 -24.51 -6.08
N GLY A 107 6.86 -24.46 -4.76
CA GLY A 107 7.59 -25.27 -3.78
C GLY A 107 7.20 -26.76 -3.78
N VAL A 108 5.96 -27.10 -4.13
CA VAL A 108 5.51 -28.51 -4.22
C VAL A 108 6.14 -29.26 -5.41
N SER A 109 6.64 -28.54 -6.43
CA SER A 109 7.35 -29.19 -7.54
C SER A 109 8.83 -29.46 -7.24
N ALA A 110 9.46 -28.70 -6.34
CA ALA A 110 10.87 -28.88 -5.99
C ALA A 110 11.09 -29.95 -4.90
N ASP A 111 10.14 -30.11 -3.97
CA ASP A 111 10.26 -31.15 -2.92
C ASP A 111 9.98 -32.57 -3.45
N ASN A 112 9.21 -32.72 -4.55
CA ASN A 112 8.93 -34.03 -5.13
C ASN A 112 10.12 -34.65 -5.90
N GLU A 113 11.16 -33.88 -6.22
CA GLU A 113 12.35 -34.40 -6.90
C GLU A 113 13.43 -34.89 -5.91
N GLN A 114 13.44 -34.42 -4.67
CA GLN A 114 14.43 -34.84 -3.66
C GLN A 114 14.08 -36.15 -2.93
N ASP A 115 12.80 -36.48 -2.82
CA ASP A 115 12.34 -37.74 -2.21
C ASP A 115 12.56 -38.98 -3.11
N SER A 116 12.79 -38.78 -4.41
CA SER A 116 13.07 -39.87 -5.36
C SER A 116 14.53 -40.34 -5.29
N TYR A 117 15.49 -39.42 -5.14
CA TYR A 117 16.92 -39.76 -5.07
C TYR A 117 17.35 -40.40 -3.74
N GLY A 118 16.64 -40.13 -2.63
CA GLY A 118 16.92 -40.76 -1.33
C GLY A 118 16.55 -42.26 -1.25
N LYS A 119 15.62 -42.72 -2.10
CA LYS A 119 15.09 -44.10 -2.04
C LYS A 119 15.98 -45.13 -2.72
N TYR A 120 16.73 -44.73 -3.76
CA TYR A 120 17.64 -45.65 -4.48
C TYR A 120 18.99 -45.84 -3.78
N HIS A 121 19.38 -44.93 -2.88
CA HIS A 121 20.67 -45.04 -2.18
C HIS A 121 20.62 -45.93 -0.93
N THR A 122 19.42 -46.24 -0.40
CA THR A 122 19.27 -47.09 0.80
C THR A 122 19.23 -48.60 0.47
N ILE A 123 19.15 -49.00 -0.80
CA ILE A 123 19.05 -50.43 -1.19
C ILE A 123 20.43 -51.08 -1.44
N GLN A 124 21.54 -50.36 -1.30
CA GLN A 124 22.88 -50.97 -1.35
C GLN A 124 23.76 -50.53 -0.18
N MET A 125 23.51 -51.12 0.99
CA MET A 125 24.56 -51.38 1.99
C MET A 125 24.24 -52.65 2.77
#